data_AF-A0A5C5XZ03-F1
#
_entry.id   AF-A0A5C5XZ03-F1
#
_cell.length_a   1.000
_cell.length_b   1.000
_cell.length_c   1.000
_cell.angle_alpha   90.00
_cell.angle_beta   90.00
_cell.angle_gamma   90.00
#
_symmetry.space_group_name_H-M   'P 1'
#
loop_
_entity.id
_entity.type
_entity.pdbx_description
1 polymer ?
#
loop_
_entity_poly.entity_id
_entity_poly.type
_entity_poly.pdbx_seq_one_letter_code
_entity_poly.pdbx_strand_id
1 'polypeptide(L)'
;MKRVIRILLGWALLVLVAALLVTSLGPHPLHGNTLMAHMLASGAFVAVLPLFAIAWLWPMSDPAKRVVLTRVGYWTLLLTGFLTTVTMFLSMLPMAGTETLHELIGLHGSAGYAMAAAAVIFSLGWLYAIKRGTPRRVPNDNA
;
A
#
# COMPACT_ATOMS: atom_id res chain seq x y z
N MET A 1 11.02 -20.23 2.28
CA MET A 1 9.93 -19.76 1.39
C MET A 1 9.13 -18.58 1.94
N LYS A 2 8.48 -18.67 3.12
CA LYS A 2 7.60 -17.60 3.66
C LYS A 2 8.24 -16.20 3.75
N ARG A 3 9.56 -16.09 3.93
CA ARG A 3 10.29 -14.80 3.97
C ARG A 3 10.42 -14.17 2.58
N VAL A 4 10.77 -14.97 1.57
CA VAL A 4 10.97 -14.50 0.19
C VAL A 4 9.65 -13.97 -0.37
N ILE A 5 8.55 -14.71 -0.19
CA ILE A 5 7.20 -14.28 -0.64
C ILE A 5 6.84 -12.91 -0.04
N ARG A 6 7.08 -12.70 1.25
CA ARG A 6 6.82 -11.40 1.90
C ARG A 6 7.65 -10.27 1.31
N ILE A 7 8.92 -10.53 1.02
CA ILE A 7 9.82 -9.55 0.41
C ILE A 7 9.34 -9.20 -1.01
N LEU A 8 9.00 -10.22 -1.81
CA LEU A 8 8.49 -10.02 -3.17
C LEU A 8 7.18 -9.25 -3.19
N LEU A 9 6.21 -9.60 -2.33
CA LEU A 9 4.95 -8.87 -2.21
C LEU A 9 5.16 -7.43 -1.74
N GLY A 10 6.08 -7.21 -0.80
CA GLY A 10 6.43 -5.86 -0.34
C GLY A 10 6.98 -5.01 -1.48
N TRP A 11 7.95 -5.53 -2.25
CA TRP A 11 8.49 -4.83 -3.41
C TRP A 11 7.47 -4.62 -4.51
N ALA A 12 6.67 -5.64 -4.85
CA ALA A 12 5.62 -5.54 -5.86
C ALA A 12 4.62 -4.42 -5.50
N LEU A 13 4.18 -4.37 -4.24
CA LEU A 13 3.27 -3.33 -3.77
C LEU A 13 3.90 -1.93 -3.89
N LEU A 14 5.17 -1.76 -3.49
CA LEU A 14 5.86 -0.48 -3.57
C LEU A 14 6.05 -0.01 -5.01
N VAL A 15 6.38 -0.92 -5.93
CA VAL A 15 6.49 -0.62 -7.36
C VAL A 15 5.14 -0.20 -7.93
N LEU A 16 4.06 -0.89 -7.57
CA LEU A 16 2.71 -0.54 -8.01
C LEU A 16 2.27 0.84 -7.49
N VAL A 17 2.50 1.13 -6.20
CA VAL A 17 2.20 2.46 -5.63
C VAL A 17 3.01 3.56 -6.32
N ALA A 18 4.29 3.31 -6.61
CA ALA A 18 5.12 4.26 -7.35
C ALA A 18 4.60 4.48 -8.78
N ALA A 19 4.24 3.42 -9.50
CA ALA A 19 3.68 3.52 -10.85
C ALA A 19 2.34 4.30 -10.86
N LEU A 20 1.47 4.02 -9.89
CA LEU A 20 0.21 4.74 -9.72
C LEU A 20 0.45 6.22 -9.42
N LEU A 21 1.38 6.54 -8.52
CA LEU A 21 1.73 7.93 -8.22
C LEU A 21 2.28 8.66 -9.44
N VAL A 22 3.24 8.06 -10.15
CA VAL A 22 3.86 8.67 -11.35
C VAL A 22 2.83 8.91 -12.44
N THR A 23 1.93 7.94 -12.68
CA THR A 23 0.87 8.11 -13.67
C THR A 23 -0.12 9.19 -13.24
N SER A 24 -0.43 9.33 -11.94
CA SER A 24 -1.35 10.36 -11.42
C SER A 24 -0.77 11.78 -11.38
N LEU A 25 0.55 11.95 -11.36
CA LEU A 25 1.21 13.28 -11.36
C LEU A 25 1.38 13.88 -12.77
N GLY A 26 0.96 13.18 -13.82
CA GLY A 26 1.03 13.67 -15.20
C GLY A 26 0.09 14.85 -15.49
N PRO A 27 0.16 15.44 -16.70
CA PRO A 27 -0.77 16.48 -17.11
C PRO A 27 -2.22 15.98 -16.99
N HIS A 28 -3.09 16.75 -16.33
CA HIS A 28 -4.51 16.45 -16.26
C HIS A 28 -5.23 16.92 -17.53
N PRO A 29 -6.24 16.17 -18.02
CA PRO A 29 -6.72 14.89 -17.51
C PRO A 29 -5.82 13.69 -17.91
N LEU A 30 -5.95 12.53 -17.22
CA LEU A 30 -5.24 11.32 -17.66
C LEU A 30 -5.82 10.85 -19.00
N HIS A 31 -5.02 10.87 -20.07
CA HIS A 31 -5.42 10.40 -21.39
C HIS A 31 -4.40 9.44 -22.03
N GLY A 32 -4.86 8.64 -22.99
CA GLY A 32 -4.02 7.74 -23.78
C GLY A 32 -3.27 6.69 -22.97
N ASN A 33 -1.98 6.50 -23.26
CA ASN A 33 -1.15 5.44 -22.67
C ASN A 33 -0.99 5.58 -21.14
N THR A 34 -0.98 6.81 -20.61
CA THR A 34 -0.85 7.05 -19.17
C THR A 34 -2.08 6.53 -18.41
N LEU A 35 -3.28 6.74 -18.96
CA LEU A 35 -4.51 6.21 -18.39
C LEU A 35 -4.52 4.68 -18.43
N MET A 36 -4.11 4.07 -19.55
CA MET A 36 -4.03 2.61 -19.67
C MET A 36 -3.04 2.01 -18.66
N ALA A 37 -1.86 2.63 -18.50
CA ALA A 37 -0.87 2.21 -17.51
C ALA A 37 -1.40 2.34 -16.07
N HIS A 38 -2.10 3.43 -15.77
CA HIS A 38 -2.75 3.64 -14.47
C HIS A 38 -3.79 2.55 -14.19
N MET A 39 -4.68 2.26 -15.16
CA MET A 39 -5.71 1.22 -15.02
C MET A 39 -5.12 -0.18 -14.85
N LEU A 40 -4.06 -0.51 -15.61
CA LEU A 40 -3.35 -1.78 -15.47
C LEU A 40 -2.71 -1.92 -14.09
N ALA A 41 -2.01 -0.88 -13.63
CA ALA A 41 -1.39 -0.86 -12.31
C ALA A 41 -2.44 -0.93 -11.19
N SER A 42 -3.59 -0.28 -11.35
CA SER A 42 -4.72 -0.33 -10.40
C SER A 42 -5.28 -1.75 -10.30
N GLY A 43 -5.49 -2.44 -11.42
CA GLY A 43 -5.95 -3.83 -11.42
C GLY A 43 -4.97 -4.76 -10.69
N ALA A 44 -3.67 -4.62 -10.95
CA ALA A 44 -2.63 -5.37 -10.25
C ALA A 44 -2.58 -5.02 -8.74
N PHE A 45 -2.73 -3.74 -8.39
CA PHE A 45 -2.74 -3.28 -7.01
C PHE A 45 -3.89 -3.90 -6.20
N VAL A 46 -5.10 -3.94 -6.75
CA VAL A 46 -6.27 -4.55 -6.10
C VAL A 46 -6.05 -6.02 -5.76
N ALA A 47 -5.29 -6.76 -6.59
CA ALA A 47 -4.93 -8.16 -6.32
C ALA A 47 -3.76 -8.29 -5.32
N VAL A 48 -2.74 -7.44 -5.43
CA VAL A 48 -1.51 -7.55 -4.61
C VAL A 48 -1.74 -7.06 -3.17
N LEU A 49 -2.55 -6.02 -2.95
CA LEU A 49 -2.82 -5.46 -1.62
C LEU A 49 -3.35 -6.52 -0.62
N PRO A 50 -4.39 -7.32 -0.91
CA PRO A 50 -4.86 -8.35 0.03
C PRO A 50 -3.84 -9.47 0.24
N LEU A 51 -3.10 -9.88 -0.80
CA LEU A 51 -2.03 -10.87 -0.66
C LEU A 51 -0.92 -10.37 0.27
N PHE A 52 -0.54 -9.10 0.10
CA PHE A 52 0.39 -8.42 0.99
C PHE A 52 -0.14 -8.37 2.42
N ALA A 53 -1.39 -7.96 2.62
CA ALA A 53 -2.04 -7.90 3.93
C ALA A 53 -1.97 -9.26 4.64
N ILE A 54 -2.38 -10.34 3.97
CA ILE A 54 -2.37 -11.69 4.55
C ILE A 54 -0.94 -12.13 4.88
N ALA A 55 0.00 -11.95 3.94
CA ALA A 55 1.39 -12.38 4.13
C ALA A 55 2.11 -11.63 5.27
N TRP A 56 1.72 -10.39 5.54
CA TRP A 56 2.35 -9.51 6.54
C TRP A 56 1.56 -9.35 7.84
N LEU A 57 0.33 -9.87 7.94
CA LEU A 57 -0.52 -9.76 9.11
C LEU A 57 0.16 -10.27 10.38
N TRP A 58 0.57 -11.55 10.40
CA TRP A 58 1.15 -12.17 11.59
C TRP A 58 2.39 -11.44 12.12
N PRO A 59 3.39 -11.07 11.27
CA PRO A 59 4.52 -10.28 11.73
C PRO A 59 4.19 -8.87 12.23
N MET A 60 3.06 -8.28 11.83
CA MET A 60 2.68 -6.90 12.19
C MET A 60 1.74 -6.84 13.40
N SER A 61 1.12 -7.95 13.78
CA SER A 61 0.31 -8.06 14.99
C SER A 61 1.13 -8.14 16.29
N ASP A 62 2.42 -8.46 16.21
CA ASP A 62 3.30 -8.52 17.38
C ASP A 62 4.10 -7.21 17.56
N PRO A 63 3.68 -6.31 18.48
CA PRO A 63 4.34 -5.02 18.69
C PRO A 63 5.78 -5.15 19.21
N ALA A 64 6.12 -6.24 19.91
CA ALA A 64 7.45 -6.42 20.50
C ALA A 64 8.51 -6.78 19.45
N LYS A 65 8.10 -7.27 18.28
CA LYS A 65 9.00 -7.78 17.24
C LYS A 65 9.26 -6.82 16.09
N ARG A 66 8.55 -5.68 16.02
CA ARG A 66 8.62 -4.76 14.88
C ARG A 66 8.84 -3.32 15.29
N VAL A 67 9.55 -2.60 14.43
CA VAL A 67 9.74 -1.16 14.56
C VAL A 67 8.37 -0.50 14.38
N VAL A 68 8.03 0.42 15.29
CA VAL A 68 6.75 1.14 15.30
C VAL A 68 6.45 1.76 13.93
N LEU A 69 7.47 2.36 13.31
CA LEU A 69 7.35 2.98 11.99
C LEU A 69 6.87 2.01 10.90
N THR A 70 7.38 0.77 10.87
CA THR A 70 6.94 -0.24 9.91
C THR A 70 5.49 -0.63 10.14
N ARG A 71 5.08 -0.74 11.40
CA ARG A 71 3.72 -1.17 11.77
C ARG A 71 2.70 -0.08 11.47
N VAL A 72 3.01 1.18 11.81
CA VAL A 72 2.17 2.33 11.44
C VAL A 72 2.04 2.41 9.93
N GLY A 73 3.17 2.39 9.20
CA GLY A 73 3.17 2.42 7.73
C GLY A 73 2.38 1.28 7.10
N TYR A 74 2.48 0.07 7.65
CA TYR A 74 1.70 -1.08 7.17
C TYR A 74 0.19 -0.86 7.31
N TRP A 75 -0.28 -0.48 8.51
CA TRP A 75 -1.71 -0.31 8.77
C TRP A 75 -2.30 0.89 8.02
N THR A 76 -1.56 2.00 7.95
CA THR A 76 -2.00 3.17 7.17
C THR A 76 -2.03 2.86 5.68
N LEU A 77 -1.08 2.07 5.16
CA LEU A 77 -1.04 1.65 3.76
C LEU A 77 -2.23 0.75 3.41
N LEU A 78 -2.59 -0.19 4.29
CA LEU A 78 -3.78 -1.03 4.08
C LEU A 78 -5.07 -0.22 4.09
N LEU A 79 -5.23 0.68 5.07
CA LEU A 79 -6.42 1.51 5.19
C LEU A 79 -6.60 2.42 3.96
N THR A 80 -5.55 3.16 3.61
CA THR A 80 -5.60 4.11 2.48
C THR A 80 -5.67 3.40 1.13
N GLY A 81 -4.98 2.26 0.96
CA GLY A 81 -5.10 1.43 -0.24
C GLY A 81 -6.50 0.82 -0.41
N PHE A 82 -7.13 0.41 0.69
CA PHE A 82 -8.51 -0.06 0.69
C PHE A 82 -9.47 1.07 0.32
N LEU A 83 -9.35 2.25 0.94
CA LEU A 83 -10.17 3.43 0.59
C LEU A 83 -10.00 3.85 -0.88
N THR A 84 -8.77 3.82 -1.39
CA THR A 84 -8.47 4.10 -2.81
C THR A 84 -9.19 3.11 -3.73
N THR A 85 -9.19 1.83 -3.35
CA THR A 85 -9.88 0.76 -4.10
C THR A 85 -11.40 0.92 -4.07
N VAL A 86 -11.97 1.19 -2.90
CA VAL A 86 -13.42 1.37 -2.72
C VAL A 86 -13.92 2.58 -3.49
N THR A 87 -13.25 3.73 -3.36
CA THR A 87 -13.62 4.95 -4.09
C THR A 87 -13.53 4.78 -5.61
N MET A 88 -12.53 4.05 -6.10
CA MET A 88 -12.43 3.68 -7.51
C MET A 88 -13.65 2.85 -7.97
N PHE A 89 -13.99 1.78 -7.25
CA PHE A 89 -15.14 0.94 -7.62
C PHE A 89 -16.46 1.69 -7.54
N LEU A 90 -16.66 2.52 -6.51
CA LEU A 90 -17.87 3.33 -6.38
C LEU A 90 -18.01 4.33 -7.54
N SER A 91 -16.91 4.90 -8.03
CA SER A 91 -16.90 5.81 -9.18
C SER A 91 -17.29 5.12 -10.50
N MET A 92 -17.20 3.78 -10.57
CA MET A 92 -17.60 2.99 -11.73
C MET A 92 -19.06 2.55 -11.70
N LEU A 93 -19.76 2.72 -10.57
CA LEU A 93 -21.17 2.33 -10.46
C LEU A 93 -22.06 3.39 -11.11
N PRO A 94 -23.09 2.98 -11.88
CA PRO A 94 -24.02 3.91 -12.56
C PRO A 94 -25.06 4.51 -11.60
N MET A 95 -24.67 4.76 -10.36
CA MET A 95 -25.55 5.27 -9.29
C MET A 95 -25.14 6.67 -8.81
N ALA A 96 -23.90 7.08 -9.08
CA ALA A 96 -23.40 8.40 -8.73
C ALA A 96 -23.86 9.44 -9.75
N GLY A 97 -24.52 10.51 -9.30
CA GLY A 97 -24.72 11.70 -10.13
C GLY A 97 -23.39 12.41 -10.40
N THR A 98 -23.39 13.40 -11.30
CA THR A 98 -22.17 14.15 -11.68
C THR A 98 -21.44 14.75 -10.48
N GLU A 99 -22.17 15.31 -9.51
CA GLU A 99 -21.57 15.89 -8.29
C GLU A 99 -20.92 14.81 -7.43
N THR A 100 -21.63 13.72 -7.15
CA THR A 100 -21.10 12.57 -6.40
C THR A 100 -19.87 11.96 -7.07
N LEU A 101 -19.83 11.90 -8.41
CA LEU A 101 -18.67 11.42 -9.14
C LEU A 101 -17.45 12.32 -8.92
N HIS A 102 -17.61 13.64 -8.94
CA HIS A 102 -16.51 14.57 -8.66
C HIS A 102 -15.99 14.43 -7.22
N GLU A 103 -16.89 14.28 -6.25
CA GLU A 103 -16.50 14.02 -4.86
C GLU A 103 -15.73 12.71 -4.71
N LEU A 104 -16.22 11.62 -5.32
CA LEU A 104 -15.56 10.32 -5.30
C LEU A 104 -14.18 10.36 -5.96
N ILE A 105 -14.01 11.09 -7.06
CA ILE A 105 -12.72 11.31 -7.71
C ILE A 105 -11.77 12.09 -6.78
N GLY A 106 -12.26 13.12 -6.08
CA GLY A 106 -11.49 13.86 -5.09
C GLY A 106 -11.05 12.99 -3.90
N LEU A 107 -11.97 12.15 -3.39
CA LEU A 107 -11.68 11.17 -2.35
C LEU A 107 -10.68 10.11 -2.81
N HIS A 108 -10.82 9.62 -4.04
CA HIS A 108 -9.88 8.67 -4.64
C HIS A 108 -8.47 9.25 -4.75
N GLY A 109 -8.36 10.49 -5.25
CA GLY A 109 -7.07 11.18 -5.37
C GLY A 109 -6.42 11.41 -4.01
N SER A 110 -7.15 11.95 -3.04
CA SER A 110 -6.63 12.18 -1.68
C SER A 110 -6.24 10.88 -0.96
N ALA A 111 -7.04 9.82 -1.08
CA ALA A 111 -6.71 8.50 -0.56
C ALA A 111 -5.45 7.91 -1.23
N GLY A 112 -5.29 8.10 -2.54
CA GLY A 112 -4.11 7.69 -3.30
C GLY A 112 -2.82 8.40 -2.83
N TYR A 113 -2.89 9.71 -2.57
CA TYR A 113 -1.75 10.45 -2.00
C TYR A 113 -1.42 9.99 -0.57
N ALA A 114 -2.43 9.77 0.26
CA ALA A 114 -2.24 9.24 1.61
C ALA A 114 -1.61 7.84 1.58
N MET A 115 -2.00 7.00 0.61
CA MET A 115 -1.41 5.69 0.35
C MET A 115 0.06 5.78 -0.04
N ALA A 116 0.41 6.71 -0.93
CA ALA A 116 1.81 6.94 -1.30
C ALA A 116 2.67 7.37 -0.09
N ALA A 117 2.18 8.29 0.74
CA ALA A 117 2.85 8.68 1.98
C ALA A 117 3.02 7.50 2.95
N ALA A 118 1.98 6.68 3.12
CA ALA A 118 2.03 5.47 3.93
C ALA A 118 3.05 4.45 3.41
N ALA A 119 3.17 4.29 2.09
CA ALA A 119 4.16 3.43 1.46
C ALA A 119 5.60 3.89 1.76
N VAL A 120 5.86 5.21 1.80
CA VAL A 120 7.14 5.77 2.21
C VAL A 120 7.44 5.45 3.67
N ILE A 121 6.48 5.69 4.58
CA ILE A 121 6.62 5.39 6.02
C ILE A 121 6.92 3.90 6.21
N PHE A 122 6.17 3.02 5.55
CA PHE A 122 6.39 1.57 5.57
C PHE A 122 7.80 1.22 5.10
N SER A 123 8.23 1.77 3.96
CA SER A 123 9.54 1.51 3.37
C SER A 123 10.68 1.93 4.29
N LEU A 124 10.62 3.14 4.86
CA LEU A 124 11.61 3.64 5.81
C LEU A 124 11.69 2.75 7.06
N GLY A 125 10.53 2.39 7.63
CA GLY A 125 10.48 1.47 8.76
C GLY A 125 11.06 0.10 8.41
N TRP A 126 10.76 -0.42 7.22
CA TRP A 126 11.24 -1.72 6.78
C TRP A 126 12.75 -1.74 6.56
N LEU A 127 13.30 -0.73 5.88
CA LEU A 127 14.74 -0.56 5.68
C LEU A 127 15.48 -0.40 7.01
N TYR A 128 14.92 0.35 7.94
CA TYR A 128 15.46 0.51 9.29
C TYR A 128 15.53 -0.83 10.04
N ALA A 129 14.46 -1.63 9.95
CA ALA A 129 14.41 -2.96 10.56
C ALA A 129 15.43 -3.94 9.95
N ILE A 130 15.70 -3.83 8.64
CA ILE A 130 16.75 -4.62 7.98
C ILE A 130 18.13 -4.22 8.51
N LYS A 131 18.42 -2.91 8.59
CA LYS A 131 19.73 -2.39 9.01
C LYS A 131 20.09 -2.73 10.46
N ARG A 132 19.11 -2.73 11.38
CA ARG A 132 19.37 -3.04 12.80
C ARG A 132 19.78 -4.49 13.04
N GLY A 133 19.55 -5.41 12.10
CA GLY A 133 19.64 -6.85 12.34
C GLY A 133 18.60 -7.27 13.38
N THR A 134 17.96 -8.41 13.22
CA THR A 134 17.12 -8.96 14.30
C THR A 134 17.97 -9.08 15.57
N PRO A 135 17.58 -8.49 16.72
CA PRO A 135 18.26 -8.75 17.97
C PRO A 135 18.30 -10.27 18.16
N ARG A 136 19.49 -10.85 18.35
CA ARG A 136 19.58 -12.24 18.82
C ARG A 136 18.73 -12.30 20.08
N ARG A 137 17.71 -13.17 20.11
CA ARG A 137 17.12 -13.56 21.39
C ARG A 137 18.28 -14.07 22.22
N VAL A 138 18.64 -13.35 23.28
CA VAL A 138 19.45 -13.94 24.36
C VAL A 138 18.57 -15.07 24.88
N PRO A 139 19.00 -16.34 24.79
CA PRO A 139 18.24 -17.43 25.36
C PRO A 139 18.05 -17.12 26.84
N ASN A 140 16.83 -17.35 27.35
CA ASN A 140 16.58 -17.24 28.77
C ASN A 140 17.07 -18.56 29.37
N ASP A 141 18.30 -18.56 29.87
CA ASP A 141 18.99 -19.74 30.41
C ASP A 141 18.42 -20.17 31.78
N ASN A 142 17.29 -19.60 32.21
CA ASN A 142 16.68 -19.81 33.52
C ASN A 142 15.41 -20.68 33.43
N ALA A 143 15.49 -21.85 32.77
CA ALA A 143 14.43 -22.86 32.77
C ALA A 143 14.99 -24.21 33.24
#